data_AF-A0A3S4X019-F1
#
_entry.id   AF-A0A3S4X019-F1
#
_cell.length_a   1.000
_cell.length_b   1.000
_cell.length_c   1.000
_cell.angle_alpha   90.00
_cell.angle_beta   90.00
_cell.angle_gamma   90.00
#
_symmetry.space_group_name_H-M   'P 1'
#
loop_
_entity.id
_entity.type
_entity.pdbx_description
1 polymer ?
#
loop_
_entity_poly.entity_id
_entity_poly.type
_entity_poly.pdbx_seq_one_letter_code
_entity_poly.pdbx_strand_id
1 'polypeptide(L)' 'MLSIFKTPVEKETLDDWAKISVDVAKVAILAVPVVIYGNESIFLKICNLIFLGVSIYSGLSIARKLRILIKGAA' A
#
# COMPACT_ATOMS: atom_id res chain seq x y z
N MET A 1 -31.83 -13.83 -10.26
CA MET A 1 -31.14 -12.64 -10.81
C MET A 1 -29.77 -12.54 -10.15
N LEU A 2 -28.70 -12.67 -10.94
CA LEU A 2 -27.31 -12.84 -10.51
C LEU A 2 -26.73 -11.56 -9.86
N SER A 3 -27.11 -11.26 -8.62
CA SER A 3 -26.53 -10.16 -7.82
C SER A 3 -25.13 -10.50 -7.27
N ILE A 4 -24.61 -11.70 -7.56
CA ILE A 4 -23.30 -12.19 -7.09
C ILE A 4 -22.13 -11.50 -7.83
N PHE A 5 -22.41 -10.83 -8.96
CA PHE A 5 -21.41 -10.06 -9.72
C PHE A 5 -21.51 -8.54 -9.53
N LYS A 6 -22.45 -8.05 -8.70
CA LYS A 6 -22.44 -6.64 -8.30
C LYS A 6 -21.34 -6.50 -7.26
N THR A 7 -20.22 -5.88 -7.64
CA THR A 7 -19.02 -5.70 -6.80
C THR A 7 -19.45 -5.34 -5.38
N PRO A 8 -19.30 -6.25 -4.40
CA PRO A 8 -19.79 -6.03 -3.04
C PRO A 8 -18.71 -5.24 -2.30
N VAL A 9 -18.33 -4.09 -2.86
CA VAL A 9 -17.39 -3.18 -2.22
C VAL A 9 -18.11 -1.87 -2.09
N GLU A 10 -18.75 -1.74 -0.94
CA GLU A 10 -19.30 -0.50 -0.45
C GLU A 10 -18.23 0.59 -0.58
N LYS A 11 -18.64 1.81 -0.96
CA LYS A 11 -17.68 2.92 -1.14
C LYS A 11 -16.86 3.15 0.13
N GLU A 12 -17.47 2.89 1.29
CA GLU A 12 -16.83 2.91 2.61
C GLU A 12 -15.71 1.87 2.71
N THR A 13 -15.98 0.61 2.35
CA THR A 13 -14.98 -0.46 2.32
C THR A 13 -13.81 -0.13 1.40
N LEU A 14 -14.06 0.42 0.20
CA LEU A 14 -12.98 0.86 -0.70
C LEU A 14 -12.12 1.99 -0.12
N ASP A 15 -12.74 2.92 0.61
CA ASP A 15 -12.04 4.02 1.27
C ASP A 15 -11.16 3.51 2.42
N ASP A 16 -11.65 2.54 3.19
CA ASP A 16 -10.87 1.90 4.25
C ASP A 16 -9.69 1.09 3.69
N TRP A 17 -9.87 0.36 2.59
CA TRP A 17 -8.75 -0.28 1.88
C TRP A 17 -7.71 0.73 1.39
N ALA A 18 -8.15 1.92 0.95
CA ALA A 18 -7.24 2.99 0.55
C ALA A 18 -6.47 3.56 1.75
N LYS A 19 -7.11 3.72 2.93
CA LYS A 19 -6.45 4.15 4.17
C LYS A 19 -5.41 3.12 4.62
N ILE A 20 -5.77 1.84 4.66
CA ILE A 20 -4.85 0.75 5.02
C ILE A 20 -3.65 0.73 4.09
N SER A 21 -3.86 0.88 2.78
CA SER A 21 -2.77 0.92 1.78
C SER A 21 -1.81 2.10 2.02
N VAL A 22 -2.32 3.25 2.46
CA VAL A 22 -1.50 4.40 2.86
C VAL A 22 -0.75 4.11 4.16
N ASP A 23 -1.39 3.46 5.13
CA ASP A 23 -0.75 3.15 6.41
C ASP A 23 0.37 2.11 6.26
N VAL A 24 0.21 1.12 5.36
CA VAL A 24 1.30 0.22 4.96
C VAL A 24 2.48 1.00 4.38
N ALA A 25 2.22 1.98 3.51
CA ALA A 25 3.29 2.83 2.96
C ALA A 25 3.98 3.66 4.06
N LYS A 26 3.24 4.18 5.05
CA LYS A 26 3.82 4.89 6.21
C LYS A 26 4.69 3.98 7.06
N VAL A 27 4.23 2.77 7.38
CA VAL A 27 5.00 1.78 8.16
C VAL A 27 6.29 1.41 7.41
N ALA A 28 6.21 1.25 6.08
CA ALA A 28 7.39 1.03 5.26
C ALA A 28 8.37 2.22 5.30
N ILE A 29 7.90 3.47 5.26
CA ILE A 29 8.75 4.66 5.44
C ILE A 29 9.44 4.64 6.82
N LEU A 30 8.73 4.27 7.88
CA LEU A 30 9.29 4.19 9.23
C LEU A 30 10.36 3.10 9.39
N ALA A 31 10.31 2.04 8.56
CA ALA A 31 11.31 0.97 8.58
C ALA A 31 12.62 1.35 7.85
N VAL A 32 12.64 2.40 7.02
CA VAL A 32 13.85 2.87 6.33
C VAL A 32 15.02 3.15 7.28
N PRO A 33 14.89 3.97 8.34
CA PRO A 33 15.98 4.19 9.29
C PRO A 33 16.42 2.91 10.00
N VAL A 34 15.49 2.01 10.33
CA VAL A 34 15.79 0.73 11.00
C VAL A 34 16.72 -0.12 10.13
N VAL A 35 16.47 -0.18 8.81
CA VAL A 35 17.32 -0.92 7.87
C VAL A 35 18.68 -0.24 7.66
N ILE A 36 18.72 1.10 7.60
CA ILE A 36 19.97 1.85 7.40
C ILE A 36 20.91 1.66 8.59
N TYR A 37 20.39 1.80 9.82
CA TYR A 37 21.18 1.70 11.06
C TYR A 37 21.34 0.26 11.59
N GLY A 38 20.67 -0.72 10.99
CA GLY A 38 20.83 -2.13 11.36
C GLY A 38 22.28 -2.61 11.19
N ASN A 39 22.68 -3.64 11.94
CA ASN A 39 24.05 -4.18 11.90
C ASN A 39 24.24 -5.28 10.82
N GLU A 40 23.34 -5.30 9.83
CA GLU A 40 23.30 -6.33 8.77
C GLU A 40 24.35 -6.08 7.68
N SER A 41 24.61 -7.11 6.86
CA SER A 41 25.51 -7.00 5.72
C SER A 41 25.01 -5.94 4.72
N ILE A 42 25.95 -5.22 4.09
CA ILE A 42 25.64 -4.13 3.15
C ILE A 42 24.75 -4.62 1.99
N PHE A 43 24.96 -5.86 1.54
CA PHE A 43 24.12 -6.47 0.51
C PHE A 43 22.65 -6.61 0.96
N LEU A 44 22.41 -7.13 2.17
CA LEU A 44 21.06 -7.26 2.72
C LEU A 44 20.40 -5.90 2.92
N LYS A 45 21.16 -4.89 3.34
CA LYS A 45 20.65 -3.51 3.46
C LYS A 45 20.13 -2.96 2.14
N ILE A 46 20.89 -3.13 1.05
CA ILE A 46 20.49 -2.65 -0.28
C ILE A 46 19.25 -3.38 -0.77
N CYS A 47 19.20 -4.72 -0.63
CA CYS A 47 18.03 -5.50 -0.97
C CYS A 47 16.79 -5.05 -0.19
N ASN A 48 16.91 -4.92 1.13
CA ASN A 48 15.82 -4.49 2.01
C ASN A 48 15.33 -3.07 1.65
N LEU A 49 16.26 -2.14 1.35
CA LEU A 49 15.91 -0.78 0.93
C LEU A 49 15.13 -0.76 -0.39
N ILE A 50 15.50 -1.61 -1.36
CA ILE A 50 14.76 -1.76 -2.62
C ILE A 50 13.36 -2.32 -2.35
N PHE A 51 13.24 -3.39 -1.55
CA PHE A 51 11.94 -3.95 -1.19
C PHE A 51 11.05 -2.93 -0.48
N LEU A 52 11.61 -2.15 0.46
CA LEU A 52 10.94 -1.04 1.13
C LEU A 52 10.43 0.01 0.14
N GLY A 53 11.27 0.43 -0.81
CA GLY A 53 10.88 1.36 -1.86
C GLY A 53 9.71 0.84 -2.72
N VAL A 54 9.76 -0.44 -3.10
CA VAL A 54 8.69 -1.10 -3.86
C VAL A 54 7.40 -1.17 -3.05
N SER A 55 7.48 -1.51 -1.76
CA SER A 55 6.31 -1.56 -0.86
C SER A 55 5.66 -0.18 -0.67
N ILE A 56 6.46 0.89 -0.53
CA ILE A 56 5.96 2.26 -0.42
C ILE A 56 5.24 2.66 -1.73
N TYR A 57 5.88 2.43 -2.88
CA TYR A 57 5.34 2.81 -4.17
C TYR A 57 4.07 2.04 -4.54
N SER A 58 4.05 0.73 -4.28
CA SER A 58 2.87 -0.12 -4.53
C SER A 58 1.71 0.26 -3.60
N GLY A 59 1.95 0.47 -2.30
CA GLY A 59 0.92 0.92 -1.35
C GLY A 59 0.28 2.25 -1.74
N LEU A 60 1.09 3.25 -2.12
CA LEU A 60 0.60 4.54 -2.60
C LEU A 60 -0.17 4.41 -3.93
N SER A 61 0.31 3.57 -4.85
CA SER A 61 -0.32 3.35 -6.14
C SER A 61 -1.68 2.66 -6.01
N ILE A 62 -1.78 1.65 -5.14
CA ILE A 62 -3.04 0.93 -4.85
C ILE A 62 -4.03 1.88 -4.19
N ALA A 63 -3.62 2.64 -3.17
CA ALA A 63 -4.47 3.64 -2.52
C ALA A 63 -5.03 4.65 -3.53
N ARG A 64 -4.19 5.12 -4.46
CA ARG A 64 -4.59 6.08 -5.50
C ARG A 64 -5.60 5.46 -6.47
N LYS A 65 -5.37 4.23 -6.93
CA LYS A 65 -6.31 3.52 -7.82
C LYS A 65 -7.66 3.30 -7.14
N LEU A 66 -7.67 2.90 -5.87
CA LEU A 66 -8.90 2.72 -5.08
C LEU A 66 -9.69 4.04 -4.97
N ARG A 67 -9.01 5.15 -4.65
CA ARG A 67 -9.66 6.48 -4.60
C ARG A 67 -10.23 6.94 -5.94
N ILE A 68 -9.57 6.62 -7.05
CA ILE A 68 -10.08 6.93 -8.39
C ILE A 68 -11.33 6.09 -8.69
N LEU A 69 -11.32 4.80 -8.34
CA LEU A 69 -12.48 3.91 -8.51
C LEU A 69 -13.69 4.40 -7.69
N ILE A 70 -13.48 4.90 -6.48
CA ILE A 70 -14.55 5.50 -5.66
C ILE A 70 -15.15 6.75 -6.35
N LYS A 71 -14.31 7.63 -6.88
CA LYS A 71 -14.75 8.87 -7.56
C LYS A 71 -15.43 8.60 -8.91
N GLY A 72 -15.01 7.58 -9.65
CA GLY A 72 -15.62 7.19 -10.92
C GLY A 72 -16.92 6.40 -10.79
N ALA A 73 -17.23 5.88 -9.60
CA ALA A 73 -18.47 5.19 -9.27
C ALA A 73 -19.56 6.14 -8.71
N ALA A 74 -19.38 7.45 -8.84
CA ALA A 74 -20.31 8.50 -8.38
C ALA A 74 -21.09 9.09 -9.56
#